data_AF-B6BTG9-F1
#
_entry.id   AF-B6BTG9-F1
#
_cell.length_a   1.000
_cell.length_b   1.000
_cell.length_c   1.000
_cell.angle_alpha   90.00
_cell.angle_beta   90.00
_cell.angle_gamma   90.00
#
_symmetry.space_group_name_H-M   'P 1'
#
loop_
_entity.id
_entity.type
_entity.pdbx_description
1 polymer ?
#
loop_
_entity_poly.entity_id
_entity_poly.type
_entity_poly.pdbx_seq_one_letter_code
_entity_poly.pdbx_strand_id
1 'polypeptide(L)'
;MKDHFKDLITYAEKILLIIVAIATLCAALLEIKNMFLNMNVTLAELLLLFIYSEILGMVAVFCKSNRIPISIPMYIAITALCRLIILKGNQSDPTNILIEAGAILLIAIAILVINYRPTNKLLDE
;
A
#
# COMPACT_ATOMS: atom_id res chain seq x y z
N MET A 1 -23.38 -16.11 22.52
CA MET A 1 -22.01 -16.67 22.38
C MET A 1 -21.32 -16.23 21.08
N LYS A 2 -22.05 -15.95 19.98
CA LYS A 2 -21.50 -15.54 18.69
C LYS A 2 -20.96 -14.09 18.67
N ASP A 3 -21.45 -13.24 19.58
CA ASP A 3 -21.12 -11.81 19.63
C ASP A 3 -19.74 -11.54 20.25
N HIS A 4 -19.39 -12.24 21.35
CA HIS A 4 -18.06 -12.18 21.97
C HIS A 4 -16.91 -12.53 21.01
N PHE A 5 -17.14 -13.42 20.04
CA PHE A 5 -16.11 -13.83 19.09
C PHE A 5 -15.82 -12.76 18.03
N LYS A 6 -16.86 -12.02 17.60
CA LYS A 6 -16.69 -10.89 16.68
C LYS A 6 -15.92 -9.74 17.35
N ASP A 7 -16.27 -9.44 18.60
CA ASP A 7 -15.61 -8.36 19.35
C ASP A 7 -14.12 -8.66 19.57
N LEU A 8 -13.77 -9.92 19.83
CA LEU A 8 -12.38 -10.36 19.94
C LEU A 8 -11.59 -10.15 18.64
N ILE A 9 -12.19 -10.52 17.49
CA ILE A 9 -11.55 -10.34 16.17
C ILE A 9 -11.33 -8.86 15.87
N THR A 10 -12.36 -8.02 16.07
CA THR A 10 -12.24 -6.58 15.82
C THR A 10 -11.21 -5.91 16.75
N TYR A 11 -11.07 -6.39 17.99
CA TYR A 11 -10.04 -5.91 18.90
C TYR A 11 -8.64 -6.30 18.43
N ALA A 12 -8.46 -7.55 17.98
CA ALA A 12 -7.21 -8.03 17.41
C ALA A 12 -6.81 -7.26 16.13
N GLU A 13 -7.77 -6.99 15.23
CA GLU A 13 -7.54 -6.18 14.02
C GLU A 13 -7.01 -4.78 14.36
N LYS A 14 -7.61 -4.10 15.34
CA LYS A 14 -7.16 -2.77 15.78
C LYS A 14 -5.76 -2.79 16.38
N ILE A 15 -5.45 -3.81 17.20
CA ILE A 15 -4.10 -3.97 17.78
C ILE A 15 -3.08 -4.15 16.66
N LEU A 16 -3.34 -5.02 15.69
CA LEU A 16 -2.44 -5.27 14.56
C LEU A 16 -2.16 -3.97 13.78
N LEU A 17 -3.18 -3.15 13.55
CA LEU A 17 -3.01 -1.89 12.82
C LEU A 17 -2.22 -0.84 13.59
N ILE A 18 -2.40 -0.77 14.91
CA ILE A 18 -1.58 0.09 15.77
C ILE A 18 -0.11 -0.36 15.69
N ILE A 19 0.14 -1.67 15.74
CA ILE A 19 1.49 -2.23 15.61
C ILE A 19 2.10 -1.85 14.26
N VAL A 20 1.36 -2.03 13.15
CA VAL A 20 1.83 -1.67 11.81
C VAL A 20 2.13 -0.17 11.73
N ALA A 21 1.24 0.70 12.23
CA ALA A 21 1.47 2.15 12.21
C ALA A 21 2.71 2.56 12.99
N ILE A 22 2.90 2.01 14.19
CA ILE A 22 4.10 2.29 15.02
C ILE A 22 5.35 1.77 14.32
N ALA A 23 5.32 0.55 13.77
CA ALA A 23 6.45 -0.03 13.05
C ALA A 23 6.84 0.81 11.82
N THR A 24 5.86 1.22 11.01
CA THR A 24 6.08 2.07 9.84
C THR A 24 6.65 3.43 10.23
N LEU A 25 6.15 4.04 11.31
CA LEU A 25 6.68 5.31 11.80
C LEU A 25 8.13 5.19 12.31
N CYS A 26 8.41 4.15 13.11
CA CYS A 26 9.78 3.88 13.59
C CYS A 26 10.75 3.61 12.42
N ALA A 27 10.33 2.84 11.42
CA ALA A 27 11.12 2.57 10.22
C ALA A 27 11.41 3.86 9.44
N ALA A 28 10.41 4.72 9.25
CA ALA A 28 10.60 6.01 8.58
C ALA A 28 11.60 6.90 9.33
N LEU A 29 11.51 6.99 10.66
CA LEU A 29 12.45 7.76 11.48
C LEU A 29 13.87 7.23 11.41
N LEU A 30 14.04 5.89 11.42
CA LEU A 30 15.35 5.27 11.27
C LEU A 30 15.97 5.60 9.91
N GLU A 31 15.17 5.56 8.85
CA GLU A 31 15.63 5.88 7.50
C GLU A 31 16.04 7.35 7.38
N ILE A 32 15.24 8.27 7.94
CA ILE A 32 15.58 9.70 7.99
C ILE A 32 16.89 9.93 8.75
N LYS A 33 17.09 9.22 9.87
CA LYS A 33 18.33 9.29 10.64
C LYS A 33 19.53 8.79 9.81
N ASN A 34 19.37 7.68 9.08
CA ASN A 34 20.42 7.16 8.20
C ASN A 34 20.80 8.15 7.10
N MET A 35 19.81 8.78 6.44
CA MET A 35 20.05 9.82 5.44
C MET A 35 20.87 10.99 6.01
N PHE A 36 20.54 11.41 7.24
CA PHE A 36 21.26 12.49 7.91
C PHE A 36 22.70 12.10 8.25
N LEU A 37 22.93 10.88 8.73
CA LEU A 37 24.28 10.36 9.04
C LEU A 37 25.14 10.21 7.79
N ASN A 38 24.55 9.73 6.69
CA ASN A 38 25.26 9.49 5.44
C ASN A 38 25.51 10.80 4.65
N MET A 39 24.90 11.92 5.05
CA MET A 39 24.94 13.22 4.36
C MET A 39 24.61 13.12 2.86
N ASN A 40 23.86 12.10 2.47
CA ASN A 40 23.47 11.85 1.11
C ASN A 40 22.02 11.37 1.13
N VAL A 41 21.19 11.99 0.29
CA VAL A 41 19.77 11.66 0.18
C VAL A 41 19.55 11.16 -1.24
N THR A 42 19.33 9.86 -1.36
CA THR A 42 19.04 9.25 -2.66
C THR A 42 17.56 9.32 -2.98
N LEU A 43 17.22 9.31 -4.27
CA LEU A 43 15.83 9.22 -4.70
C LEU A 43 15.15 7.94 -4.15
N ALA A 44 15.89 6.84 -4.04
CA ALA A 44 15.39 5.57 -3.49
C ALA A 44 14.85 5.73 -2.07
N GLU A 45 15.64 6.39 -1.22
CA GLU A 45 15.34 6.67 0.18
C GLU A 45 14.11 7.59 0.33
N LEU A 46 14.00 8.63 -0.51
CA LEU A 46 12.82 9.49 -0.57
C LEU A 46 11.55 8.73 -0.98
N LEU A 47 11.65 7.86 -2.00
CA LEU A 47 10.51 7.07 -2.48
C LEU A 47 10.06 6.03 -1.44
N LEU A 48 11.00 5.49 -0.65
CA LEU A 48 10.71 4.60 0.47
C LEU A 48 9.90 5.30 1.57
N LEU A 49 10.27 6.54 1.93
CA LEU A 49 9.47 7.36 2.85
C LEU A 49 8.05 7.62 2.33
N PHE A 50 7.88 7.79 1.02
CA PHE A 50 6.55 7.91 0.43
C PHE A 50 5.74 6.63 0.59
N ILE A 51 6.34 5.44 0.42
CA ILE A 51 5.64 4.16 0.65
C ILE A 51 5.20 4.04 2.12
N TYR A 52 6.03 4.48 3.07
CA TYR A 52 5.65 4.52 4.49
C TYR A 52 4.47 5.46 4.75
N SER A 53 4.44 6.63 4.11
CA SER A 53 3.28 7.54 4.15
C SER A 53 2.03 6.93 3.52
N GLU A 54 2.20 6.23 2.39
CA GLU A 54 1.31 5.23 1.75
C GLU A 54 0.50 4.42 2.76
N ILE A 55 1.26 3.65 3.52
CA ILE A 55 0.77 2.68 4.49
C ILE A 55 0.10 3.36 5.68
N LEU A 56 0.68 4.46 6.19
CA LEU A 56 0.05 5.23 7.28
C LEU A 56 -1.31 5.80 6.86
N GLY A 57 -1.45 6.27 5.62
CA GLY A 57 -2.73 6.72 5.06
C GLY A 57 -3.78 5.60 5.05
N MET A 58 -3.39 4.39 4.65
CA MET A 58 -4.27 3.22 4.70
C MET A 58 -4.72 2.88 6.12
N VAL A 59 -3.80 2.88 7.09
CA VAL A 59 -4.15 2.61 8.50
C VAL A 59 -5.11 3.68 9.03
N ALA A 60 -4.89 4.96 8.69
CA ALA A 60 -5.78 6.05 9.07
C ALA A 60 -7.19 5.88 8.49
N VAL A 61 -7.31 5.47 7.22
CA VAL A 61 -8.60 5.17 6.59
C VAL A 61 -9.28 3.98 7.25
N PHE A 62 -8.53 2.95 7.62
CA PHE A 62 -9.09 1.80 8.32
C PHE A 62 -9.68 2.20 9.68
N CYS A 63 -8.94 2.99 10.48
CA CYS A 63 -9.40 3.45 11.79
C CYS A 63 -10.77 4.17 11.70
N LYS A 64 -11.07 4.82 10.58
CA LYS A 64 -12.36 5.50 10.36
C LYS A 64 -13.48 4.57 9.87
N SER A 65 -13.15 3.56 9.06
CA SER A 65 -14.17 2.75 8.36
C SER A 65 -14.33 1.31 8.87
N ASN A 66 -13.50 0.82 9.82
CA ASN A 66 -13.47 -0.57 10.33
C ASN A 66 -13.55 -1.66 9.23
N ARG A 67 -13.09 -1.34 8.02
CA ARG A 67 -13.03 -2.24 6.87
C ARG A 67 -11.71 -1.98 6.18
N ILE A 68 -10.99 -3.03 5.81
CA ILE A 68 -9.82 -2.91 4.94
C ILE A 68 -10.35 -2.88 3.51
N PRO A 69 -10.46 -1.72 2.83
CA PRO A 69 -10.74 -1.72 1.41
C PRO A 69 -9.56 -2.38 0.70
N ILE A 70 -9.81 -3.55 0.08
CA ILE A 70 -8.78 -4.34 -0.63
C ILE A 70 -8.12 -3.51 -1.75
N SER A 71 -8.83 -2.50 -2.27
CA SER A 71 -8.32 -1.59 -3.30
C SER A 71 -7.14 -0.73 -2.84
N ILE A 72 -7.08 -0.30 -1.56
CA ILE A 72 -6.00 0.60 -1.11
C ILE A 72 -4.62 -0.09 -1.16
N PRO A 73 -4.42 -1.29 -0.59
CA PRO A 73 -3.16 -2.04 -0.75
C PRO A 73 -2.74 -2.26 -2.21
N MET A 74 -3.69 -2.51 -3.11
CA MET A 74 -3.38 -2.72 -4.52
C MET A 74 -2.87 -1.44 -5.20
N TYR A 75 -3.41 -0.28 -4.84
CA TYR A 75 -2.88 1.00 -5.32
C TYR A 75 -1.47 1.29 -4.77
N ILE A 76 -1.20 0.97 -3.50
CA ILE A 76 0.15 1.09 -2.90
C ILE A 76 1.17 0.21 -3.64
N ALA A 77 0.77 -0.99 -4.07
CA ALA A 77 1.64 -1.84 -4.88
C ALA A 77 1.97 -1.23 -6.25
N ILE A 78 0.98 -0.65 -6.93
CA ILE A 78 1.19 0.05 -8.21
C ILE A 78 2.12 1.25 -8.03
N THR A 79 1.86 2.12 -7.06
CA THR A 79 2.68 3.32 -6.82
C THR A 79 4.11 2.95 -6.45
N ALA A 80 4.30 1.93 -5.61
CA ALA A 80 5.62 1.42 -5.25
C ALA A 80 6.38 0.88 -6.47
N LEU A 81 5.74 0.06 -7.31
CA LEU A 81 6.35 -0.49 -8.53
C LEU A 81 6.69 0.61 -9.55
N CYS A 82 5.78 1.54 -9.80
CA CYS A 82 6.03 2.68 -10.68
C CYS A 82 7.27 3.48 -10.25
N ARG A 83 7.38 3.76 -8.94
CA ARG A 83 8.52 4.48 -8.37
C ARG A 83 9.82 3.70 -8.49
N LEU A 84 9.76 2.38 -8.29
CA LEU A 84 10.92 1.51 -8.46
C LEU A 84 11.42 1.52 -9.91
N ILE A 85 10.52 1.46 -10.88
CA ILE A 85 10.87 1.52 -12.31
C ILE A 85 11.54 2.85 -12.65
N ILE A 86 11.00 3.99 -12.19
CA ILE A 86 11.58 5.31 -12.47
C ILE A 86 13.00 5.41 -11.90
N LEU A 87 13.22 4.89 -10.69
CA LEU A 87 14.52 4.90 -10.05
C LEU A 87 15.54 4.01 -10.77
N LYS A 88 15.12 2.81 -11.21
CA LYS A 88 16.00 1.82 -11.85
C LYS A 88 16.09 1.98 -13.37
N GLY A 89 15.21 2.77 -13.98
CA GLY A 89 14.97 2.80 -15.42
C GLY A 89 16.18 3.19 -16.26
N ASN A 90 17.14 3.93 -15.70
CA ASN A 90 18.35 4.32 -16.42
C ASN A 90 19.44 3.23 -16.46
N GLN A 91 19.36 2.22 -15.57
CA GLN A 91 20.34 1.15 -15.44
C GLN A 91 19.76 -0.24 -15.76
N SER A 92 18.45 -0.30 -16.05
CA SER A 92 17.74 -1.56 -16.26
C SER A 92 17.71 -1.92 -17.75
N ASP A 93 17.93 -3.19 -18.06
CA ASP A 93 17.77 -3.68 -19.43
C ASP A 93 16.34 -3.39 -19.93
N PRO A 94 16.16 -3.01 -21.21
CA PRO A 94 14.85 -2.70 -21.77
C PRO A 94 13.80 -3.81 -21.55
N THR A 95 14.23 -5.07 -21.58
CA THR A 95 13.37 -6.24 -21.30
C THR A 95 12.86 -6.25 -19.87
N ASN A 96 13.69 -5.86 -18.89
CA ASN A 96 13.30 -5.88 -17.48
C ASN A 96 12.26 -4.80 -17.19
N ILE A 97 12.43 -3.61 -17.78
CA ILE A 97 11.46 -2.51 -17.70
C ILE A 97 10.10 -2.95 -18.27
N LEU A 98 10.10 -3.69 -19.39
CA LEU A 98 8.87 -4.19 -19.99
C LEU A 98 8.14 -5.20 -19.09
N ILE A 99 8.88 -6.09 -18.42
CA ILE A 99 8.32 -7.06 -17.46
C ILE A 99 7.75 -6.33 -16.24
N GLU A 100 8.47 -5.37 -15.67
CA GLU A 100 8.02 -4.59 -14.51
C GLU A 100 6.76 -3.75 -14.85
N ALA A 101 6.74 -3.12 -16.02
CA ALA A 101 5.55 -2.42 -16.52
C ALA A 101 4.37 -3.39 -16.77
N GLY A 102 4.66 -4.59 -17.27
CA GLY A 102 3.67 -5.66 -17.42
C GLY A 102 3.06 -6.10 -16.10
N ALA A 103 3.85 -6.18 -15.02
CA ALA A 103 3.36 -6.48 -13.68
C ALA A 103 2.39 -5.40 -13.17
N ILE A 104 2.72 -4.12 -13.38
CA ILE A 104 1.81 -3.00 -13.05
C ILE A 104 0.49 -3.12 -13.83
N LEU A 105 0.57 -3.43 -15.13
CA LEU A 105 -0.61 -3.62 -15.98
C LEU A 105 -1.48 -4.78 -15.49
N LEU A 106 -0.89 -5.90 -15.06
CA LEU A 106 -1.64 -7.01 -14.48
C LEU A 106 -2.34 -6.63 -13.17
N ILE A 107 -1.68 -5.89 -12.28
CA ILE A 107 -2.29 -5.41 -11.04
C ILE A 107 -3.43 -4.44 -11.36
N ALA A 108 -3.24 -3.53 -12.31
CA ALA A 108 -4.28 -2.59 -12.73
C ALA A 108 -5.51 -3.31 -13.30
N ILE A 109 -5.32 -4.38 -14.09
CA ILE A 109 -6.42 -5.23 -14.57
C ILE A 109 -7.11 -5.95 -13.39
N ALA A 110 -6.36 -6.48 -12.43
CA ALA A 110 -6.94 -7.13 -11.25
C ALA A 110 -7.82 -6.15 -10.45
N ILE A 111 -7.36 -4.92 -10.26
CA ILE A 111 -8.15 -3.84 -9.63
C ILE A 111 -9.42 -3.57 -10.43
N LEU A 112 -9.32 -3.48 -11.77
CA LEU A 112 -10.48 -3.26 -12.63
C LEU A 112 -11.51 -4.38 -12.47
N VAL A 113 -11.08 -5.65 -12.54
CA VAL A 113 -11.96 -6.82 -12.38
C VAL A 113 -12.65 -6.83 -11.03
N ILE A 114 -11.94 -6.55 -9.94
CA ILE A 114 -12.50 -6.54 -8.59
C ILE A 114 -13.52 -5.40 -8.40
N ASN A 115 -13.25 -4.23 -9.00
CA ASN A 115 -14.15 -3.08 -8.90
C ASN A 115 -15.31 -3.13 -9.92
N TYR A 116 -15.23 -3.99 -10.94
CA TYR A 116 -16.30 -4.21 -11.91
C TYR A 116 -17.41 -5.08 -11.30
N ARG A 117 -18.11 -4.54 -10.31
CA ARG A 117 -19.35 -5.11 -9.79
C ARG A 117 -20.51 -4.43 -10.54
N PRO A 118 -21.20 -5.12 -11.46
CA PRO A 118 -22.40 -4.54 -12.06
C PRO A 118 -23.39 -4.28 -10.93
N THR A 119 -23.69 -3.00 -10.72
CA THR A 119 -24.81 -2.58 -9.88
C THR A 119 -26.07 -2.98 -10.63
N ASN A 120 -26.54 -4.22 -10.41
CA ASN A 120 -27.82 -4.66 -10.96
C ASN A 120 -28.94 -3.98 -10.17
N LYS A 121 -29.16 -2.70 -10.44
CA LYS A 121 -30.33 -1.92 -10.04
C LYS A 121 -31.41 -2.03 -11.11
N LEU A 122 -31.92 -3.24 -11.35
CA LEU A 122 -32.92 -3.48 -12.41
C LEU A 122 -34.05 -4.43 -12.01
N LEU A 123 -34.43 -4.51 -10.72
CA LEU A 123 -35.64 -5.25 -10.31
C LEU A 123 -36.31 -4.61 -9.08
N ASP A 124 -36.51 -3.29 -9.06
CA ASP A 124 -37.44 -2.60 -8.15
C ASP A 124 -37.80 -1.23 -8.76
N GLU A 125 -38.63 -1.22 -9.82
CA GLU A 125 -39.66 -0.21 -10.17
C GLU A 125 -40.33 -0.57 -11.51
#